data_AF-A0A6I2Y6C3-F1
#
_entry.id   AF-A0A6I2Y6C3-F1
#
_cell.length_a   1.000
_cell.length_b   1.000
_cell.length_c   1.000
_cell.angle_alpha   90.00
_cell.angle_beta   90.00
_cell.angle_gamma   90.00
#
_symmetry.space_group_name_H-M   'P 1'
#
loop_
_entity.id
_entity.type
_entity.pdbx_description
1 polymer ?
#
loop_
_entity_poly.entity_id
_entity_poly.type
_entity_poly.pdbx_seq_one_letter_code
_entity_poly.pdbx_strand_id
1 'polypeptide(L)'
;MKIYVCYGTFPIKGHGHVCRNAHEALLAAGYSPQVVRSYGFGPLPKWLNFAKGRREVRELTGQQWVPVLVADDGEVIQGSGDIIGWAEAHPNPSR
;
A
#
# COMPACT_ATOMS: atom_id res chain seq x y z
N MET A 1 -11.65 -0.39 2.61
CA MET A 1 -10.20 -0.27 2.88
C MET A 1 -9.50 0.51 1.77
N LYS A 2 -8.29 1.03 2.03
CA LYS A 2 -7.45 1.77 1.07
C LYS A 2 -6.03 1.23 1.04
N ILE A 3 -5.40 1.20 -0.14
CA ILE A 3 -3.96 0.93 -0.26
C ILE A 3 -3.26 2.08 -0.96
N TYR A 4 -2.28 2.65 -0.28
CA TYR A 4 -1.37 3.67 -0.79
C TYR A 4 -0.25 3.00 -1.57
N VAL A 5 -0.10 3.35 -2.84
CA VAL A 5 0.94 2.81 -3.74
C VAL A 5 1.78 3.95 -4.33
N CYS A 6 2.87 3.63 -5.02
CA CYS A 6 3.70 4.64 -5.69
C CYS A 6 2.99 5.27 -6.91
N TYR A 7 3.29 4.78 -8.12
CA TYR A 7 2.70 5.22 -9.39
C TYR A 7 1.58 4.28 -9.87
N GLY A 8 1.52 3.06 -9.35
CA GLY A 8 0.48 2.08 -9.66
C GLY A 8 0.87 0.66 -9.23
N THR A 9 0.13 -0.31 -9.75
CA THR A 9 0.28 -1.76 -9.48
C THR A 9 0.77 -2.50 -10.73
N PHE A 10 1.57 -1.83 -11.56
CA PHE A 10 1.98 -2.34 -12.88
C PHE A 10 2.90 -3.56 -12.78
N PRO A 11 2.83 -4.50 -13.75
CA PRO A 11 3.76 -5.61 -13.83
C PRO A 11 5.17 -5.13 -14.15
N ILE A 12 6.16 -5.64 -13.41
CA ILE A 12 7.58 -5.54 -13.75
C ILE A 12 8.18 -6.95 -13.79
N LYS A 13 9.21 -7.18 -14.62
CA LYS A 13 9.91 -8.47 -14.71
C LYS A 13 10.56 -8.83 -13.35
N GLY A 14 10.64 -10.11 -13.02
CA GLY A 14 11.21 -10.62 -11.77
C GLY A 14 10.17 -10.70 -10.64
N HIS A 15 10.57 -10.38 -9.40
CA HIS A 15 9.72 -10.49 -8.20
C HIS A 15 8.52 -9.52 -8.13
N GLY A 16 8.22 -8.78 -9.20
CA GLY A 16 7.15 -7.79 -9.22
C GLY A 16 7.48 -6.54 -8.38
N HIS A 17 6.69 -5.48 -8.56
CA HIS A 17 6.86 -4.26 -7.80
C HIS A 17 6.17 -4.45 -6.44
N VAL A 18 6.82 -4.09 -5.33
CA VAL A 18 6.29 -4.34 -3.97
C VAL A 18 4.85 -3.82 -3.76
N CYS A 19 4.50 -2.67 -4.34
CA CYS A 19 3.12 -2.16 -4.28
C CYS A 19 2.09 -3.02 -5.05
N ARG A 20 2.51 -3.68 -6.13
CA ARG A 20 1.66 -4.62 -6.88
C ARG A 20 1.43 -5.88 -6.04
N ASN A 21 2.49 -6.46 -5.50
CA ASN A 21 2.40 -7.71 -4.74
C ASN A 21 1.45 -7.57 -3.55
N ALA A 22 1.58 -6.49 -2.79
CA ALA A 22 0.66 -6.17 -1.69
C ALA A 22 -0.81 -6.03 -2.16
N HIS A 23 -1.05 -5.34 -3.28
CA HIS A 23 -2.38 -5.18 -3.84
C HIS A 23 -2.97 -6.51 -4.33
N GLU A 24 -2.18 -7.34 -5.02
CA GLU A 24 -2.61 -8.66 -5.50
C GLU A 24 -2.93 -9.61 -4.36
N ALA A 25 -2.17 -9.57 -3.25
CA ALA A 25 -2.49 -10.33 -2.05
C ALA A 25 -3.86 -9.94 -1.46
N LEU A 26 -4.19 -8.64 -1.41
CA LEU A 26 -5.51 -8.19 -0.97
C LEU A 26 -6.63 -8.66 -1.90
N LEU A 27 -6.42 -8.61 -3.23
CA LEU A 27 -7.37 -9.15 -4.20
C LEU A 27 -7.55 -10.67 -4.05
N ALA A 28 -6.46 -11.39 -3.80
CA ALA A 28 -6.49 -12.84 -3.58
C ALA A 28 -7.25 -13.20 -2.30
N ALA A 29 -7.07 -12.42 -1.24
CA ALA A 29 -7.83 -12.50 0.01
C ALA A 29 -9.31 -12.07 -0.12
N GLY A 30 -9.75 -11.63 -1.30
CA GLY A 30 -11.16 -11.30 -1.56
C GLY A 30 -11.55 -9.86 -1.23
N TYR A 31 -10.58 -8.96 -1.05
CA TYR A 31 -10.84 -7.53 -0.89
C TYR A 31 -10.77 -6.77 -2.21
N SER A 32 -11.42 -5.61 -2.25
CA SER A 32 -11.38 -4.65 -3.37
C SER A 32 -10.94 -3.26 -2.87
N PRO A 33 -9.67 -3.09 -2.46
CA PRO A 33 -9.22 -1.84 -1.87
C PRO A 33 -9.23 -0.68 -2.86
N GLN A 34 -9.54 0.52 -2.38
CA GLN A 34 -9.31 1.73 -3.14
C GLN A 34 -7.79 1.96 -3.28
N VAL A 35 -7.29 2.02 -4.52
CA VAL A 35 -5.87 2.30 -4.80
C VAL A 35 -5.62 3.80 -4.80
N VAL A 36 -4.84 4.27 -3.84
CA VAL A 36 -4.41 5.67 -3.72
C VAL A 36 -2.99 5.81 -4.25
N ARG A 37 -2.84 6.45 -5.41
CA ARG A 37 -1.52 6.72 -6.00
C ARG A 37 -0.86 7.89 -5.26
N SER A 38 0.22 7.59 -4.56
CA SER A 38 0.92 8.56 -3.73
C SER A 38 1.89 9.42 -4.52
N TYR A 39 2.35 8.94 -5.69
CA TYR A 39 3.37 9.56 -6.52
C TYR A 39 4.65 9.89 -5.72
N GLY A 40 5.58 10.60 -6.35
CA GLY A 40 6.84 10.99 -5.74
C GLY A 40 7.79 9.82 -5.47
N PHE A 41 9.05 10.16 -5.24
CA PHE A 41 10.13 9.21 -5.05
C PHE A 41 10.44 9.10 -3.55
N GLY A 42 10.12 7.95 -2.94
CA GLY A 42 10.26 7.71 -1.50
C GLY A 42 11.62 8.08 -0.87
N PRO A 43 12.76 7.86 -1.57
CA PRO A 43 14.08 8.27 -1.09
C PRO A 43 14.31 9.79 -1.03
N LEU A 44 13.48 10.62 -1.66
CA LEU A 44 13.65 12.07 -1.58
C LEU A 44 13.46 12.55 -0.13
N PRO A 45 14.21 13.56 0.32
CA PRO A 45 13.94 14.20 1.61
C PRO A 45 12.49 14.67 1.70
N LYS A 46 11.88 14.59 2.90
CA LYS A 46 10.47 14.92 3.11
C LYS A 46 10.10 16.34 2.61
N TRP A 47 11.03 17.29 2.73
CA TRP A 47 10.90 18.67 2.27
C TRP A 47 11.04 18.84 0.75
N LEU A 48 11.25 17.76 0.00
CA LEU A 48 11.26 17.74 -1.47
C LEU A 48 10.18 16.80 -2.04
N ASN A 49 9.53 15.99 -1.19
CA ASN A 49 8.50 15.02 -1.58
C ASN A 49 7.10 15.45 -1.14
N PHE A 50 6.54 16.43 -1.87
CA PHE A 50 5.28 17.10 -1.56
C PHE A 50 4.02 16.42 -2.11
N ALA A 51 4.16 15.28 -2.77
CA ALA A 51 3.00 14.60 -3.37
C ALA A 51 1.94 14.29 -2.29
N LYS A 52 0.66 14.55 -2.60
CA LYS A 52 -0.44 14.49 -1.62
C LYS A 52 -0.49 13.16 -0.88
N GLY A 53 -0.41 12.03 -1.59
CA GLY A 53 -0.44 10.72 -0.93
C GLY A 53 0.81 10.44 -0.10
N ARG A 54 1.98 11.01 -0.41
CA ARG A 54 3.16 10.94 0.47
C ARG A 54 2.98 11.73 1.76
N ARG A 55 2.21 12.82 1.73
CA ARG A 55 1.83 13.55 2.95
C ARG A 55 0.87 12.73 3.80
N GLU A 56 -0.15 12.14 3.20
CA GLU A 56 -1.10 11.26 3.91
C GLU A 56 -0.37 10.06 4.53
N VAL A 57 0.54 9.41 3.80
CA VAL A 57 1.36 8.31 4.33
C VAL A 57 2.23 8.76 5.52
N ARG A 58 2.74 10.00 5.51
CA ARG A 58 3.48 10.59 6.65
C ARG A 58 2.60 10.84 7.86
N GLU A 59 1.38 11.30 7.65
CA GLU A 59 0.40 11.50 8.72
C GLU A 59 0.00 10.16 9.35
N LEU A 60 -0.16 9.12 8.53
CA LEU A 60 -0.54 7.78 8.97
C LEU A 60 0.59 7.03 9.69
N THR A 61 1.85 7.21 9.26
CA THR A 61 2.93 6.29 9.65
C THR A 61 4.21 6.94 10.15
N GLY A 62 4.30 8.27 10.14
CA GLY A 62 5.54 9.00 10.46
C GLY A 62 6.63 8.94 9.37
N GLN A 63 6.48 8.08 8.36
CA GLN A 63 7.40 7.94 7.23
C GLN A 63 6.69 8.11 5.88
N GLN A 64 7.44 8.05 4.77
CA GLN A 64 6.90 8.33 3.43
C GLN A 64 6.88 7.13 2.48
N TRP A 65 7.20 5.93 2.97
CA TRP A 65 7.31 4.73 2.15
C TRP A 65 5.95 4.10 1.88
N VAL A 66 5.84 3.45 0.73
CA VAL A 66 4.67 2.69 0.27
C VAL A 66 5.13 1.30 -0.15
N PRO A 67 4.27 0.26 -0.10
CA PRO A 67 2.83 0.31 0.16
C PRO A 67 2.45 0.54 1.64
N VAL A 68 1.26 1.12 1.85
CA VAL A 68 0.59 1.21 3.16
C VAL A 68 -0.88 0.86 2.97
N LEU A 69 -1.41 -0.05 3.79
CA LEU A 69 -2.82 -0.40 3.87
C LEU A 69 -3.46 0.35 5.03
N VAL A 70 -4.68 0.84 4.81
CA VAL A 70 -5.62 1.22 5.86
C VAL A 70 -6.81 0.27 5.74
N ALA A 71 -6.94 -0.64 6.70
CA ALA A 71 -8.01 -1.61 6.78
C ALA A 71 -9.36 -0.92 7.10
N ASP A 72 -10.46 -1.68 7.00
CA ASP A 72 -11.81 -1.11 7.19
C ASP A 72 -12.10 -0.70 8.64
N ASP A 73 -11.43 -1.31 9.59
CA ASP A 73 -11.47 -0.95 11.01
C ASP A 73 -10.50 0.20 11.38
N GLY A 74 -9.74 0.70 10.42
CA GLY A 74 -8.76 1.76 10.60
C GLY A 74 -7.36 1.29 10.98
N GLU A 75 -7.09 -0.02 11.05
CA GLU A 75 -5.73 -0.54 11.23
C GLU A 75 -4.82 -0.08 10.08
N VAL A 76 -3.61 0.36 10.42
CA VAL A 76 -2.61 0.81 9.43
C VAL A 76 -1.47 -0.21 9.36
N ILE A 77 -1.35 -0.87 8.21
CA ILE A 77 -0.29 -1.87 7.94
C ILE A 77 0.68 -1.30 6.93
N GLN A 78 1.97 -1.38 7.23
CA GLN A 78 3.02 -0.76 6.44
C GLN A 78 3.97 -1.78 5.82
N GLY A 79 4.31 -1.60 4.55
CA GLY A 79 5.27 -2.46 3.86
C GLY A 79 4.60 -3.66 3.21
N SER A 80 5.18 -4.13 2.10
CA SER A 80 4.53 -5.17 1.30
C SER A 80 4.47 -6.52 2.00
N GLY A 81 5.51 -6.91 2.76
CA GLY A 81 5.51 -8.20 3.45
C GLY A 81 4.41 -8.27 4.50
N ASP A 82 4.31 -7.23 5.32
CA ASP A 82 3.31 -7.16 6.39
C ASP A 82 1.88 -7.08 5.83
N ILE A 83 1.66 -6.35 4.74
CA ILE A 83 0.35 -6.33 4.07
C ILE A 83 -0.02 -7.70 3.49
N ILE A 84 0.95 -8.43 2.93
CA ILE A 84 0.72 -9.80 2.42
C ILE A 84 0.34 -10.73 3.57
N GLY A 85 1.14 -10.74 4.66
CA GLY A 85 0.85 -11.57 5.83
C GLY A 85 -0.49 -11.22 6.49
N TRP A 86 -0.83 -9.93 6.55
CA TRP A 86 -2.14 -9.48 7.01
C TRP A 86 -3.27 -10.00 6.12
N ALA A 87 -3.12 -9.93 4.79
CA ALA A 87 -4.14 -10.41 3.86
C ALA A 87 -4.34 -11.93 3.94
N GLU A 88 -3.26 -12.69 4.12
CA GLU A 88 -3.30 -14.14 4.31
C GLU A 88 -3.99 -14.54 5.61
N ALA A 89 -3.79 -13.77 6.68
CA ALA A 89 -4.41 -14.00 7.99
C ALA A 89 -5.90 -13.57 8.05
N HIS A 90 -6.32 -12.66 7.17
CA HIS A 90 -7.67 -12.09 7.17
C HIS A 90 -8.36 -12.26 5.82
N PRO A 91 -8.73 -13.48 5.39
CA PRO A 91 -9.52 -13.65 4.17
C PRO A 91 -10.92 -13.03 4.35
N ASN A 92 -11.41 -12.33 3.32
CA ASN A 92 -12.77 -11.80 3.33
C ASN A 92 -13.78 -12.95 3.27
N PRO A 93 -14.60 -13.18 4.30
CA PRO A 93 -15.51 -14.33 4.38
C PRO A 93 -16.70 -14.24 3.42
N SER A 94 -16.88 -13.10 2.73
CA SER A 94 -18.02 -12.84 1.86
C SER A 94 -17.82 -13.29 0.40
N ARG A 95 -16.84 -14.15 0.13
CA ARG A 95 -16.47 -14.61 -1.23
C ARG A 95 -16.77 -16.09 -1.45
#